data_AF-A0A0Q4DMD1-F1
#
_entry.id   AF-A0A0Q4DMD1-F1
#
_cell.length_a   1.000
_cell.length_b   1.000
_cell.length_c   1.000
_cell.angle_alpha   90.00
_cell.angle_beta   90.00
_cell.angle_gamma   90.00
#
_symmetry.space_group_name_H-M   'P 1'
#
loop_
_entity.id
_entity.type
_entity.pdbx_description
1 polymer ?
#
loop_
_entity_poly.entity_id
_entity_poly.type
_entity_poly.pdbx_seq_one_letter_code
_entity_poly.pdbx_strand_id
1 'polypeptide(L)'
;MADHSQDDAAVHFALSISTVQRMCKAIGFKRPIGAKTKSSPHRPQHPAPDWFRREASTMTRAEACQRAGVSQSTIDRWMREAGVRCNVLRGFSYRRQNAVPVRMADMSLAGRAADFLRPRWPNHRCDEDGQQNFNGRYWRFGTAILTADEVIERAKRRGFDSDAWMRIAA
;
A
#
# COMPACT_ATOMS: atom_id res chain seq x y z
N MET A 1 -40.26 -19.75 10.98
CA MET A 1 -38.81 -20.07 10.88
C MET A 1 -38.09 -19.04 11.74
N ALA A 2 -37.61 -19.46 12.91
CA ALA A 2 -37.09 -18.55 13.94
C ALA A 2 -35.61 -18.23 13.67
N ASP A 3 -35.32 -16.95 13.45
CA ASP A 3 -33.99 -16.39 13.23
C ASP A 3 -33.24 -16.30 14.56
N HIS A 4 -32.48 -17.34 14.90
CA HIS A 4 -31.71 -17.39 16.14
C HIS A 4 -30.34 -16.75 15.90
N SER A 5 -30.07 -15.63 16.58
CA SER A 5 -28.81 -14.89 16.50
C SER A 5 -27.68 -15.70 17.16
N GLN A 6 -26.44 -15.53 16.69
CA GLN A 6 -25.25 -16.23 17.23
C GLN A 6 -25.04 -15.97 18.74
N ASP A 7 -25.57 -14.84 19.24
CA ASP A 7 -25.54 -14.48 20.65
C ASP A 7 -26.44 -15.41 21.49
N ASP A 8 -27.57 -15.87 20.95
CA ASP A 8 -28.47 -16.81 21.63
C ASP A 8 -27.84 -18.21 21.71
N ALA A 9 -27.12 -18.65 20.67
CA ALA A 9 -26.40 -19.91 20.69
C ALA A 9 -25.23 -19.92 21.71
N ALA A 10 -24.52 -18.80 21.86
CA ALA A 10 -23.44 -18.71 22.85
C ALA A 10 -23.97 -18.82 24.30
N VAL A 11 -25.12 -18.20 24.59
CA VAL A 11 -25.77 -18.27 25.91
C VAL A 11 -26.36 -19.67 26.16
N HIS A 12 -26.99 -20.28 25.17
CA HIS A 12 -27.69 -21.56 25.34
C HIS A 12 -26.78 -22.77 25.50
N PHE A 13 -25.56 -22.71 24.92
CA PHE A 13 -24.60 -23.82 24.95
C PHE A 13 -23.40 -23.58 25.91
N ALA A 14 -23.40 -22.46 26.65
CA ALA A 14 -22.30 -22.06 27.54
C ALA A 14 -20.92 -22.09 26.86
N LEU A 15 -20.87 -21.85 25.55
CA LEU A 15 -19.65 -21.85 24.77
C LEU A 15 -19.07 -20.44 24.71
N SER A 16 -17.74 -20.34 24.67
CA SER A 16 -17.09 -19.06 24.39
C SER A 16 -17.53 -18.55 23.00
N ILE A 17 -17.69 -17.24 22.84
CA ILE A 17 -18.03 -16.59 21.56
C ILE A 17 -17.05 -17.02 20.46
N SER A 18 -15.78 -17.19 20.80
CA SER A 18 -14.73 -17.65 19.89
C SER A 18 -14.91 -19.10 19.43
N THR A 19 -15.50 -19.97 20.25
CA THR A 19 -15.86 -21.35 19.89
C THR A 19 -17.02 -21.36 18.91
N VAL A 20 -18.07 -20.58 19.18
CA VAL A 20 -19.23 -20.44 18.28
C VAL A 20 -18.80 -19.86 16.93
N GLN A 21 -17.92 -18.85 16.92
CA GLN A 21 -17.36 -18.29 15.68
C GLN A 21 -16.56 -19.31 14.86
N ARG A 22 -15.78 -20.18 15.52
CA ARG A 22 -15.05 -21.27 14.85
C ARG A 22 -16.00 -22.30 14.24
N MET A 23 -17.04 -22.69 14.98
CA MET A 23 -18.06 -23.63 14.50
C MET A 23 -18.84 -23.06 13.32
N CYS A 24 -19.29 -21.80 13.40
CA CYS A 24 -19.96 -21.11 12.29
C CYS A 24 -19.07 -21.04 11.02
N LYS A 25 -17.76 -20.80 11.19
CA LYS A 25 -16.81 -20.81 10.07
C LYS A 25 -16.65 -22.21 9.46
N ALA A 26 -16.59 -23.26 10.29
CA ALA A 26 -16.44 -24.65 9.84
C ALA A 26 -17.64 -25.16 9.05
N ILE A 27 -18.86 -24.73 9.41
CA ILE A 27 -20.10 -25.09 8.70
C ILE A 27 -20.44 -24.12 7.55
N GLY A 28 -19.54 -23.18 7.22
CA GLY A 28 -19.73 -22.24 6.11
C GLY A 28 -20.78 -21.15 6.38
N PHE A 29 -21.22 -20.97 7.63
CA PHE A 29 -22.15 -19.92 8.02
C PHE A 29 -21.44 -18.57 8.01
N LYS A 30 -21.60 -17.82 6.92
CA LYS A 30 -21.10 -16.45 6.80
C LYS A 30 -22.02 -15.54 7.59
N ARG A 31 -21.45 -14.72 8.49
CA ARG A 31 -22.20 -13.62 9.12
C ARG A 31 -22.86 -12.78 8.03
N PRO A 32 -24.11 -12.32 8.22
CA PRO A 32 -24.68 -11.32 7.33
C PRO A 32 -23.75 -10.09 7.33
N ILE A 33 -23.20 -9.79 6.17
CA ILE A 33 -22.33 -8.64 5.95
C ILE A 33 -23.20 -7.40 6.20
N GLY A 34 -23.03 -6.78 7.37
CA GLY A 34 -23.82 -5.61 7.77
C GLY A 34 -24.46 -5.67 9.16
N ALA A 35 -24.35 -6.80 9.88
CA ALA A 35 -24.76 -6.84 11.29
C ALA A 35 -23.84 -5.91 12.12
N LYS A 36 -24.31 -4.68 12.37
CA LYS A 36 -23.67 -3.71 13.27
C LYS A 36 -23.62 -4.34 14.65
N THR A 37 -22.46 -4.88 15.05
CA THR A 37 -22.21 -5.17 16.47
C THR A 37 -22.41 -3.85 17.21
N LYS A 38 -23.27 -3.83 18.23
CA LYS A 38 -23.49 -2.66 19.09
C LYS A 38 -22.11 -2.09 19.43
N SER A 39 -21.85 -0.87 18.99
CA SER A 39 -20.56 -0.19 19.10
C SER A 39 -20.06 -0.36 20.53
N SER A 40 -18.80 -0.77 20.72
CA SER A 40 -18.19 -0.77 22.05
C SER A 40 -18.46 0.57 22.74
N PRO A 41 -18.75 0.58 24.05
CA PRO A 41 -19.05 1.81 24.78
C PRO A 41 -17.99 2.84 24.45
N HIS A 42 -18.46 4.05 24.13
CA HIS A 42 -17.61 5.10 23.61
C HIS A 42 -16.50 5.38 24.62
N ARG A 43 -15.24 5.14 24.23
CA ARG A 43 -14.09 5.42 25.09
C ARG A 43 -14.18 6.89 25.52
N PRO A 44 -14.04 7.22 26.82
CA PRO A 44 -14.09 8.59 27.27
C PRO A 44 -13.08 9.43 26.46
N GLN A 45 -13.60 10.45 25.79
CA GLN A 45 -12.79 11.31 24.94
C GLN A 45 -12.07 12.33 25.83
N HIS A 46 -10.74 12.29 25.85
CA HIS A 46 -9.96 13.32 26.51
C HIS A 46 -10.16 14.66 25.76
N PRO A 47 -10.54 15.76 26.42
CA PRO A 47 -10.63 17.07 25.77
C PRO A 47 -9.23 17.56 25.35
N ALA A 48 -9.17 18.40 24.32
CA ALA A 48 -7.92 19.01 23.89
C ALA A 48 -7.37 19.92 25.00
N PRO A 49 -6.09 19.78 25.40
CA PRO A 49 -5.47 20.69 26.35
C PRO A 49 -5.43 22.14 25.85
N ASP A 50 -5.43 23.12 26.76
CA ASP A 50 -5.45 24.54 26.38
C ASP A 50 -4.24 24.98 25.55
N TRP A 51 -3.07 24.40 25.81
CA TRP A 51 -1.85 24.66 25.03
C TRP A 51 -1.98 24.20 23.57
N PHE A 52 -2.84 23.22 23.29
CA PHE A 52 -2.97 22.60 21.98
C PHE A 52 -3.42 23.62 20.93
N ARG A 53 -4.38 24.50 21.25
CA ARG A 53 -4.85 25.51 20.28
C ARG A 53 -3.81 26.56 19.93
N ARG A 54 -2.89 26.87 20.85
CA ARG A 54 -1.89 27.93 20.70
C ARG A 54 -0.63 27.43 20.01
N GLU A 55 -0.24 26.19 20.30
CA GLU A 55 1.08 25.66 19.94
C GLU A 55 1.02 24.52 18.92
N ALA A 56 -0.14 23.90 18.65
CA ALA A 56 -0.20 22.76 17.72
C ALA A 56 0.19 23.10 16.27
N SER A 57 0.12 24.37 15.88
CA SER A 57 0.56 24.85 14.56
C SER A 57 2.08 24.96 14.44
N THR A 58 2.81 25.11 15.55
CA THR A 58 4.27 25.29 15.54
C THR A 58 5.04 23.99 15.64
N MET A 59 4.41 22.93 16.12
CA MET A 59 5.00 21.60 16.28
C MET A 59 4.51 20.59 15.23
N THR A 60 5.32 19.56 15.00
CA THR A 60 4.94 18.41 14.17
C THR A 60 3.94 17.51 14.90
N ARG A 61 3.22 16.65 14.17
CA ARG A 61 2.29 15.68 14.80
C ARG A 61 2.96 14.78 15.83
N ALA A 62 4.20 14.37 15.55
CA ALA A 62 4.94 13.47 16.43
C ALA A 62 5.26 14.15 17.77
N GLU A 63 5.72 15.40 17.72
CA GLU A 63 5.97 16.23 18.91
C GLU A 63 4.68 16.49 19.69
N ALA A 64 3.57 16.76 19.01
CA ALA A 64 2.27 16.91 19.65
C ALA A 64 1.82 15.62 20.37
N CYS A 65 2.02 14.44 19.75
CA CYS A 65 1.74 13.15 20.38
C CYS A 65 2.63 12.92 21.62
N GLN A 66 3.94 13.18 21.49
CA GLN A 66 4.91 12.99 22.56
C GLN A 66 4.61 13.90 23.76
N ARG A 67 4.31 15.18 23.49
CA ARG A 67 4.01 16.16 24.54
C ARG A 67 2.68 15.89 25.23
N ALA A 68 1.66 15.47 24.47
CA ALA A 68 0.36 15.16 25.03
C ALA A 68 0.28 13.75 25.65
N GLY A 69 1.23 12.86 25.35
CA GLY A 69 1.18 11.46 25.78
C GLY A 69 0.02 10.67 25.15
N VAL A 70 -0.49 11.11 23.99
CA VAL A 70 -1.65 10.51 23.33
C VAL A 70 -1.31 9.97 21.94
N SER A 71 -2.19 9.13 21.40
CA SER A 71 -2.04 8.57 20.07
C SER A 71 -2.30 9.61 18.97
N GLN A 72 -1.78 9.32 17.77
CA GLN A 72 -1.98 10.15 16.58
C GLN A 72 -3.48 10.39 16.28
N SER A 73 -4.32 9.37 16.45
CA SER A 73 -5.78 9.51 16.22
C SER A 73 -6.46 10.50 17.17
N THR A 74 -5.96 10.64 18.40
CA THR A 74 -6.47 11.66 19.35
C THR A 74 -6.05 13.06 18.91
N ILE A 75 -4.79 13.22 18.48
CA ILE A 75 -4.28 14.49 17.93
C ILE A 75 -5.05 14.89 16.65
N ASP A 76 -5.31 13.94 15.74
CA ASP A 76 -6.08 14.20 14.51
C ASP A 76 -7.52 14.60 14.79
N ARG A 77 -8.13 14.04 15.84
CA ARG A 77 -9.45 14.46 16.31
C ARG A 77 -9.39 15.89 16.86
N TRP A 78 -8.46 16.19 17.76
CA TRP A 78 -8.31 17.54 18.32
C TRP A 78 -7.99 18.59 17.24
N MET A 79 -7.24 18.22 16.19
CA MET A 79 -6.98 19.08 15.03
C MET A 79 -8.24 19.38 14.24
N ARG A 80 -9.09 18.36 14.00
CA ARG A 80 -10.39 18.55 13.34
C ARG A 80 -11.33 19.44 14.16
N GLU A 81 -11.38 19.22 15.47
CA GLU A 81 -12.23 19.99 16.39
C GLU A 81 -11.73 21.44 16.57
N ALA A 82 -10.42 21.66 16.58
CA ALA A 82 -9.83 22.98 16.73
C ALA A 82 -9.65 23.74 15.40
N GLY A 83 -9.86 23.08 14.25
CA GLY A 83 -9.61 23.65 12.93
C GLY A 83 -8.14 23.93 12.62
N VAL A 84 -7.21 23.38 13.41
CA VAL A 84 -5.76 23.64 13.28
C VAL A 84 -5.11 22.56 12.41
N ARG A 85 -4.27 22.96 11.46
CA ARG A 85 -3.37 22.05 10.73
C ARG A 85 -1.97 22.13 11.36
N CYS A 86 -1.42 21.01 11.81
CA CYS A 86 0.00 20.96 12.19
C CYS A 86 0.90 21.27 11.00
N ASN A 87 2.08 21.80 11.30
CA ASN A 87 3.12 21.99 10.31
C ASN A 87 3.58 20.62 9.76
N VAL A 88 3.31 20.38 8.48
CA VAL A 88 3.69 19.14 7.78
C VAL A 88 5.19 19.18 7.39
N LEU A 89 5.87 20.31 7.59
CA LEU A 89 7.23 20.51 7.15
C LEU A 89 8.21 20.07 8.25
N ARG A 90 8.67 18.82 8.13
CA ARG A 90 10.01 18.28 8.52
C ARG A 90 10.02 16.75 8.64
N GLY A 91 8.93 16.07 8.28
CA GLY A 91 8.98 14.66 7.92
C GLY A 91 9.00 14.57 6.41
N PHE A 92 10.02 13.95 5.82
CA PHE A 92 10.03 13.55 4.43
C PHE A 92 8.64 13.09 4.04
N SER A 93 7.97 13.82 3.14
CA SER A 93 6.99 13.16 2.33
C SER A 93 7.79 12.04 1.66
N TYR A 94 7.55 10.80 2.07
CA TYR A 94 7.48 9.79 1.05
C TYR A 94 6.41 10.36 0.12
N ARG A 95 6.85 11.12 -0.90
CA ARG A 95 6.28 10.94 -2.22
C ARG A 95 6.17 9.42 -2.27
N ARG A 96 4.94 8.91 -2.17
CA ARG A 96 4.51 7.89 -3.10
C ARG A 96 4.92 8.50 -4.44
N GLN A 97 6.18 8.28 -4.83
CA GLN A 97 6.58 8.40 -6.20
C GLN A 97 5.51 7.56 -6.86
N ASN A 98 4.67 8.27 -7.61
CA ASN A 98 3.45 7.76 -8.19
C ASN A 98 3.71 6.30 -8.53
N ALA A 99 2.90 5.38 -8.01
CA ALA A 99 2.84 4.05 -8.58
C ALA A 99 2.59 4.32 -10.05
N VAL A 100 3.66 4.29 -10.84
CA VAL A 100 3.59 4.56 -12.26
C VAL A 100 2.65 3.46 -12.69
N PRO A 101 1.44 3.79 -13.19
CA PRO A 101 0.53 2.74 -13.64
C PRO A 101 1.37 1.83 -14.53
N VAL A 102 1.26 0.51 -14.35
CA VAL A 102 1.94 -0.48 -15.19
C VAL A 102 1.49 -0.19 -16.62
N ARG A 103 2.20 0.73 -17.27
CA ARG A 103 1.99 1.13 -18.66
C ARG A 103 2.35 -0.12 -19.42
N MET A 104 1.42 -0.52 -20.29
CA MET A 104 1.46 -1.74 -21.10
C MET A 104 2.89 -2.28 -21.22
N ALA A 105 3.12 -3.46 -20.67
CA ALA A 105 4.42 -4.13 -20.78
C ALA A 105 4.85 -4.07 -22.25
N ASP A 106 6.06 -3.59 -22.50
CA ASP A 106 6.58 -3.52 -23.85
C ASP A 106 6.79 -4.96 -24.33
N MET A 107 5.81 -5.47 -25.08
CA MET A 107 5.78 -6.87 -25.53
C MET A 107 6.82 -7.15 -26.63
N SER A 108 7.51 -6.12 -27.12
CA SER A 108 8.63 -6.31 -28.04
C SER A 108 9.73 -7.16 -27.41
N LEU A 109 10.59 -7.74 -28.25
CA LEU A 109 11.72 -8.55 -27.79
C LEU A 109 12.65 -7.73 -26.86
N ALA A 110 12.92 -6.48 -27.23
CA ALA A 110 13.74 -5.56 -26.43
C ALA A 110 13.06 -5.18 -25.12
N GLY A 111 11.73 -4.98 -25.12
CA GLY A 111 10.96 -4.72 -23.91
C GLY A 111 11.00 -5.88 -22.92
N ARG A 112 10.80 -7.11 -23.39
CA ARG A 112 10.94 -8.32 -22.58
C ARG A 112 12.36 -8.52 -22.06
N ALA A 113 13.38 -8.25 -22.88
CA ALA A 113 14.78 -8.30 -22.46
C ALA A 113 15.09 -7.25 -21.38
N ALA A 114 14.53 -6.04 -21.50
CA ALA A 114 14.68 -5.01 -20.49
C ALA A 114 13.93 -5.37 -19.19
N ASP A 115 12.71 -5.89 -19.27
CA ASP A 115 11.96 -6.34 -18.10
C ASP A 115 12.69 -7.47 -17.36
N PHE A 116 13.36 -8.39 -18.08
CA PHE A 116 14.23 -9.40 -17.47
C PHE A 116 15.40 -8.78 -16.67
N LEU A 117 15.93 -7.65 -17.13
CA LEU A 117 17.04 -6.95 -16.46
C LEU A 117 16.59 -6.05 -15.29
N ARG A 118 15.32 -5.63 -15.24
CA ARG A 118 14.78 -4.66 -14.27
C ARG A 118 14.96 -5.02 -12.80
N PRO A 119 14.78 -6.28 -12.35
CA PRO A 119 14.89 -6.63 -10.93
C PRO A 119 16.26 -6.31 -10.33
N ARG A 120 17.29 -6.23 -11.18
CA ARG A 120 18.68 -6.08 -10.75
C ARG A 120 19.26 -4.71 -11.11
N TRP A 121 18.68 -4.03 -12.10
CA TRP A 121 19.16 -2.74 -12.59
C TRP A 121 18.01 -1.87 -13.08
N PRO A 122 17.90 -0.61 -12.61
CA PRO A 122 16.90 0.32 -13.12
C PRO A 122 17.10 0.54 -14.61
N ASN A 123 16.08 0.21 -15.41
CA ASN A 123 16.07 0.47 -16.83
C ASN A 123 14.71 1.00 -17.30
N HIS A 124 14.75 1.86 -18.32
CA HIS A 124 13.57 2.46 -18.93
C HIS A 124 13.88 2.90 -20.36
N ARG A 125 12.83 3.01 -21.20
CA ARG A 125 12.97 3.60 -22.53
C ARG A 125 13.35 5.07 -22.44
N CYS A 126 14.25 5.48 -23.32
CA CYS A 126 14.75 6.84 -23.43
C CYS A 126 14.93 7.27 -24.89
N ASP A 127 15.12 8.57 -25.08
CA ASP A 127 15.64 9.15 -26.32
C ASP A 127 17.18 9.06 -26.39
N GLU A 128 17.77 9.66 -27.43
CA GLU A 128 19.22 9.71 -27.67
C GLU A 128 19.98 10.47 -26.59
N ASP A 129 19.32 11.42 -25.93
CA ASP A 129 19.88 12.22 -24.83
C ASP A 129 19.73 11.52 -23.47
N GLY A 130 19.09 10.35 -23.44
CA GLY A 130 18.88 9.55 -22.23
C GLY A 130 17.76 10.07 -21.34
N GLN A 131 16.91 10.98 -21.83
CA GLN A 131 15.70 11.41 -21.15
C GLN A 131 14.61 10.35 -21.28
N GLN A 132 13.79 10.20 -20.24
CA GLN A 132 12.75 9.19 -20.21
C GLN A 132 11.70 9.49 -21.29
N ASN A 133 11.57 8.57 -22.25
CA ASN A 133 10.60 8.67 -23.34
C ASN A 133 10.01 7.30 -23.63
N PHE A 134 8.70 7.16 -23.48
CA PHE A 134 7.99 5.88 -23.66
C PHE A 134 7.99 5.40 -25.10
N ASN A 135 8.06 6.33 -26.06
CA ASN A 135 8.20 6.04 -27.49
C ASN A 135 9.67 6.09 -27.93
N GLY A 136 10.59 6.22 -26.97
CA GLY A 136 12.03 6.23 -27.21
C GLY A 136 12.50 4.92 -27.85
N ARG A 137 13.48 5.03 -28.75
CA ARG A 137 14.09 3.88 -29.43
C ARG A 137 15.23 3.26 -28.64
N TYR A 138 15.67 3.93 -27.57
CA TYR A 138 16.81 3.53 -26.76
C TYR A 138 16.36 3.13 -25.37
N TRP A 139 17.26 2.49 -24.64
CA TRP A 139 17.07 2.05 -23.27
C TRP A 139 18.20 2.57 -22.40
N ARG A 140 17.82 3.29 -21.34
CA ARG A 140 18.78 3.75 -20.35
C ARG A 140 19.03 2.67 -19.33
N PHE A 141 20.30 2.27 -19.20
CA PHE A 141 20.77 1.29 -18.23
C PHE A 141 21.82 1.96 -17.33
N GLY A 142 21.37 2.50 -16.20
CA GLY A 142 22.20 3.37 -15.36
C GLY A 142 22.64 4.63 -16.12
N THR A 143 23.94 4.73 -16.41
CA THR A 143 24.55 5.83 -17.18
C THR A 143 24.67 5.54 -18.68
N ALA A 144 24.51 4.29 -19.11
CA ALA A 144 24.64 3.90 -20.52
C ALA A 144 23.29 4.01 -21.24
N ILE A 145 23.35 4.45 -22.50
CA ILE A 145 22.22 4.43 -23.44
C ILE A 145 22.47 3.25 -24.38
N LEU A 146 21.50 2.36 -24.48
CA LEU A 146 21.59 1.13 -25.24
C LEU A 146 20.55 1.12 -26.35
N THR A 147 20.94 0.62 -27.50
CA THR A 147 20.02 0.26 -28.59
C THR A 147 19.21 -0.99 -28.24
N ALA A 148 18.18 -1.28 -29.02
CA ALA A 148 17.35 -2.47 -28.85
C ALA A 148 18.19 -3.76 -28.87
N ASP A 149 19.10 -3.89 -29.84
CA ASP A 149 19.94 -5.09 -30.01
C ASP A 149 20.93 -5.25 -28.85
N GLU A 150 21.51 -4.15 -28.36
CA GLU A 150 22.44 -4.19 -27.23
C GLU A 150 21.78 -4.59 -25.92
N VAL A 151 20.53 -4.18 -25.69
CA VAL A 151 19.75 -4.64 -24.53
C VAL A 151 19.50 -6.14 -24.64
N ILE A 152 19.12 -6.62 -25.82
CA ILE A 152 18.84 -8.04 -26.07
C ILE A 152 20.11 -8.87 -25.85
N GLU A 153 21.23 -8.48 -26.45
CA GLU A 153 22.51 -9.17 -26.29
C GLU A 153 22.98 -9.19 -24.84
N ARG A 154 22.82 -8.06 -24.12
CA ARG A 154 23.14 -8.00 -22.70
C ARG A 154 22.25 -8.89 -21.85
N ALA A 155 20.97 -8.99 -22.18
CA ALA A 155 20.05 -9.90 -21.51
C ALA A 155 20.43 -11.36 -21.79
N LYS A 156 20.74 -11.72 -23.04
CA LYS A 156 21.15 -13.08 -23.43
C LYS A 156 22.40 -13.56 -22.69
N ARG A 157 23.41 -12.70 -22.55
CA ARG A 157 24.63 -12.99 -21.74
C ARG A 157 24.32 -13.36 -20.28
N ARG A 158 23.13 -13.02 -19.80
CA ARG A 158 22.67 -13.30 -18.43
C ARG A 158 21.59 -14.39 -18.37
N GLY A 159 21.40 -15.14 -19.46
CA GLY A 159 20.43 -16.24 -19.52
C GLY A 159 19.02 -15.80 -19.90
N PHE A 160 18.84 -14.62 -20.49
CA PHE A 160 17.56 -14.28 -21.12
C PHE A 160 17.34 -15.16 -22.34
N ASP A 161 16.19 -15.81 -22.36
CA ASP A 161 15.75 -16.67 -23.45
C ASP A 161 14.33 -16.26 -23.83
N SER A 162 14.19 -15.66 -25.02
CA SER A 162 12.91 -15.16 -25.51
C SER A 162 11.92 -16.26 -25.85
N ASP A 163 12.41 -17.49 -26.01
CA ASP A 163 11.71 -18.64 -26.55
C ASP A 163 11.54 -19.74 -25.49
N ALA A 164 12.00 -19.51 -24.27
CA ALA A 164 11.86 -20.45 -23.15
C ALA A 164 10.40 -20.85 -22.90
N TRP A 165 9.44 -19.93 -23.11
CA TRP A 165 8.02 -20.22 -22.99
C TRP A 165 7.50 -21.15 -24.10
N MET A 166 8.09 -21.14 -25.30
CA MET A 166 7.72 -22.05 -26.38
C MET A 166 8.15 -23.49 -26.09
N ARG A 167 9.24 -23.70 -25.33
CA ARG A 167 9.66 -25.04 -24.92
C ARG A 167 8.81 -25.65 -23.81
N ILE A 168 8.11 -24.84 -23.02
CA ILE A 168 7.20 -25.31 -21.97
C ILE A 168 5.82 -25.68 -22.56
N ALA A 169 5.48 -25.14 -23.74
CA ALA A 169 4.22 -25.36 -24.41
C ALA A 169 4.22 -26.53 -25.44
N ALA A 170 5.36 -27.21 -25.60
CA ALA A 170 5.54 -28.39 -26.44
C ALA A 170 5.49 -29.67 -25.59
#